data_AF-A0A1H1TY22-F1
#
_entry.id   AF-A0A1H1TY22-F1
#
_cell.length_a   1.000
_cell.length_b   1.000
_cell.length_c   1.000
_cell.angle_alpha   90.00
_cell.angle_beta   90.00
_cell.angle_gamma   90.00
#
_symmetry.space_group_name_H-M   'P 1'
#
loop_
_entity.id
_entity.type
_entity.pdbx_description
1 polymer ?
#
loop_
_entity_poly.entity_id
_entity_poly.type
_entity_poly.pdbx_seq_one_letter_code
_entity_poly.pdbx_strand_id
1 'polypeptide(L)'
;MTTVHEADEATAAFAGLPYVTELRSGEALSRRLGFAVEPVRIRVKPGRSAIVSWKREEKGRLAEDQDWGWSAVVTGADKLANIRRRAARRNETVTVHECSEPRSAGATGSVLISGSVRADSKLEKEIARATRELTGADDQSGELETIGYNPGRRVLLKHTRRGSGTAELVRIGTGSQQHLVETAALWADWGLPTLSAEALGSRGTAVRSPWWGIGDLETHPDLAVAEEVGVIIAELHRHTPAEVGHRARVSPLEQAAETATVVSQLLPEAGSAVADIVRTLHHRIRLEPGPGAAGGAEAGSGDRAIHGDLSPDQVLVGHSECRIIDLDRAGVGPTGMDLGRWVASCRRRADAHAQTLETGFLGGYRSAGGADVDVEAWAAWAMLVTVLEPWRTCRADWRRATLQIIGAAQDSLAATGNRVS
;
A
#
# COMPACT_ATOMS: atom_id res chain seq x y z
N MET A 1 0.49 -19.14 24.16
CA MET A 1 1.67 -18.74 23.38
C MET A 1 1.75 -19.68 22.19
N THR A 2 1.27 -19.23 21.04
CA THR A 2 1.45 -19.92 19.77
C THR A 2 2.94 -19.98 19.45
N THR A 3 3.46 -21.14 19.08
CA THR A 3 4.89 -21.29 18.74
C THR A 3 5.18 -20.72 17.35
N VAL A 4 6.41 -20.23 17.11
CA VAL A 4 6.88 -19.77 15.78
C VAL A 4 6.64 -20.85 14.71
N HIS A 5 6.75 -22.12 15.11
CA HIS A 5 6.53 -23.27 14.24
C HIS A 5 5.13 -23.33 13.62
N GLU A 6 4.07 -23.12 14.41
CA GLU A 6 2.69 -23.15 13.89
C GLU A 6 2.42 -22.01 12.89
N ALA A 7 3.04 -20.84 13.07
CA ALA A 7 2.89 -19.70 12.14
C ALA A 7 3.60 -19.96 10.80
N ASP A 8 4.72 -20.70 10.85
CA ASP A 8 5.46 -21.13 9.66
C ASP A 8 4.69 -22.22 8.90
N GLU A 9 4.09 -23.19 9.58
CA GLU A 9 3.22 -24.21 8.97
C GLU A 9 2.02 -23.58 8.26
N ALA A 10 1.31 -22.65 8.91
CA ALA A 10 0.19 -21.94 8.29
C ALA A 10 0.62 -21.16 7.03
N THR A 11 1.79 -20.51 7.08
CA THR A 11 2.36 -19.79 5.93
C THR A 11 2.69 -20.74 4.77
N ALA A 12 3.33 -21.86 5.07
CA ALA A 12 3.72 -22.85 4.06
C ALA A 12 2.49 -23.52 3.43
N ALA A 13 1.51 -23.91 4.25
CA ALA A 13 0.26 -24.51 3.78
C ALA A 13 -0.54 -23.54 2.89
N PHE A 14 -0.70 -22.28 3.31
CA PHE A 14 -1.36 -21.25 2.52
C PHE A 14 -0.66 -21.00 1.19
N ALA A 15 0.67 -20.89 1.22
CA ALA A 15 1.42 -20.56 0.01
C ALA A 15 1.54 -21.73 -0.96
N GLY A 16 1.54 -22.98 -0.47
CA GLY A 16 1.78 -24.16 -1.29
C GLY A 16 3.11 -24.10 -2.05
N LEU A 17 4.12 -23.46 -1.46
CA LEU A 17 5.42 -23.18 -2.07
C LEU A 17 6.54 -23.36 -1.04
N PRO A 18 7.69 -23.93 -1.44
CA PRO A 18 8.86 -23.98 -0.56
C PRO A 18 9.42 -22.56 -0.34
N TYR A 19 10.23 -22.39 0.71
CA TYR A 19 10.97 -21.17 1.05
C TYR A 19 10.13 -19.92 1.36
N VAL A 20 8.80 -19.99 1.41
CA VAL A 20 7.99 -18.78 1.69
C VAL A 20 8.18 -18.28 3.12
N THR A 21 8.38 -19.18 4.09
CA THR A 21 8.76 -18.82 5.47
C THR A 21 10.14 -18.16 5.49
N GLU A 22 11.10 -18.71 4.74
CA GLU A 22 12.44 -18.15 4.58
C GLU A 22 12.41 -16.74 3.96
N LEU A 23 11.61 -16.51 2.91
CA LEU A 23 11.44 -15.19 2.31
C LEU A 23 10.92 -14.13 3.29
N ARG A 24 10.16 -14.53 4.30
CA ARG A 24 9.57 -13.62 5.30
C ARG A 24 10.47 -13.40 6.51
N SER A 25 11.44 -14.28 6.76
CA SER A 25 12.35 -14.20 7.90
C SER A 25 13.59 -13.39 7.54
N GLY A 26 13.84 -12.29 8.26
CA GLY A 26 15.05 -11.49 8.06
C GLY A 26 16.32 -12.29 8.29
N GLU A 27 16.37 -13.13 9.33
CA GLU A 27 17.52 -13.98 9.62
C GLU A 27 17.77 -15.02 8.51
N ALA A 28 16.72 -15.75 8.13
CA ALA A 28 16.85 -16.83 7.15
C ALA A 28 17.17 -16.28 5.75
N LEU A 29 16.53 -15.17 5.37
CA LEU A 29 16.82 -14.48 4.11
C LEU A 29 18.23 -13.89 4.11
N SER A 30 18.69 -13.29 5.21
CA SER A 30 20.06 -12.76 5.32
C SER A 30 21.11 -13.86 5.16
N ARG A 31 20.91 -15.00 5.83
CA ARG A 31 21.78 -16.18 5.70
C ARG A 31 21.87 -16.66 4.26
N ARG A 32 20.74 -16.63 3.54
CA ARG A 32 20.67 -17.03 2.15
C ARG A 32 21.36 -16.06 1.21
N LEU A 33 21.17 -14.76 1.43
CA LEU A 33 21.77 -13.72 0.61
C LEU A 33 23.26 -13.49 0.90
N GLY A 34 23.73 -13.93 2.08
CA GLY A 34 25.12 -13.73 2.54
C GLY A 34 25.38 -12.33 3.10
N PHE A 35 24.32 -11.57 3.42
CA PHE A 35 24.40 -10.23 4.03
C PHE A 35 23.09 -9.90 4.75
N ALA A 36 23.16 -8.99 5.73
CA ALA A 36 22.02 -8.59 6.54
C ALA A 36 20.96 -7.82 5.73
N VAL A 37 19.72 -8.28 5.80
CA VAL A 37 18.55 -7.66 5.15
C VAL A 37 17.30 -7.71 6.03
N GLU A 38 16.45 -6.72 5.84
CA GLU A 38 15.09 -6.67 6.36
C GLU A 38 14.09 -6.93 5.21
N PRO A 39 13.29 -8.00 5.26
CA PRO A 39 12.19 -8.21 4.34
C PRO A 39 11.11 -7.15 4.56
N VAL A 40 10.73 -6.42 3.50
CA VAL A 40 9.82 -5.27 3.59
C VAL A 40 8.40 -5.67 3.21
N ARG A 41 8.21 -6.36 2.08
CA ARG A 41 6.88 -6.75 1.62
C ARG A 41 6.89 -8.00 0.77
N ILE A 42 6.09 -9.00 1.16
CA ILE A 42 5.87 -10.23 0.40
C ILE A 42 4.55 -10.20 -0.38
N ARG A 43 4.58 -10.78 -1.57
CA ARG A 43 3.41 -11.12 -2.39
C ARG A 43 3.46 -12.59 -2.73
N VAL A 44 2.38 -13.30 -2.43
CA VAL A 44 2.22 -14.72 -2.76
C VAL A 44 1.06 -14.92 -3.72
N LYS A 45 1.29 -15.77 -4.71
CA LYS A 45 0.27 -16.42 -5.52
C LYS A 45 0.34 -17.92 -5.17
N PRO A 46 -0.60 -18.43 -4.37
CA PRO A 46 -0.55 -19.81 -3.89
C PRO A 46 -0.27 -20.82 -5.02
N GLY A 47 0.64 -21.75 -4.77
CA GLY A 47 1.09 -22.79 -5.70
C GLY A 47 1.88 -22.31 -6.93
N ARG A 48 2.08 -20.98 -7.11
CA ARG A 48 2.64 -20.43 -8.37
C ARG A 48 3.90 -19.59 -8.20
N SER A 49 3.93 -18.68 -7.24
CA SER A 49 5.13 -17.90 -6.93
C SER A 49 4.97 -17.05 -5.69
N ALA A 50 6.09 -16.82 -5.00
CA ALA A 50 6.23 -15.80 -3.98
C ALA A 50 7.34 -14.83 -4.38
N ILE A 51 7.19 -13.54 -4.04
CA ILE A 51 8.24 -12.54 -4.21
C ILE A 51 8.21 -11.59 -3.02
N VAL A 52 9.37 -11.26 -2.48
CA VAL A 52 9.57 -10.35 -1.37
C VAL A 52 10.54 -9.24 -1.79
N SER A 53 10.23 -7.99 -1.48
CA SER A 53 11.26 -6.94 -1.43
C SER A 53 11.98 -6.99 -0.11
N TRP A 54 13.26 -6.66 -0.14
CA TRP A 54 14.08 -6.48 1.04
C TRP A 54 14.91 -5.21 0.91
N LYS A 55 15.31 -4.66 2.05
CA LYS A 55 16.30 -3.60 2.18
C LYS A 55 17.49 -4.10 2.99
N ARG A 56 18.71 -3.62 2.72
CA ARG A 56 19.88 -3.90 3.57
C ARG A 56 19.71 -3.20 4.92
N GLU A 57 20.18 -3.83 5.99
CA GLU A 57 20.22 -3.20 7.33
C GLU A 57 21.32 -2.15 7.41
N GLU A 58 22.47 -2.42 6.78
CA GLU A 58 23.58 -1.48 6.64
C GLU A 58 23.70 -1.01 5.19
N LYS A 59 23.69 0.32 4.97
CA LYS A 59 23.93 0.88 3.63
C LYS A 59 25.28 0.40 3.11
N GLY A 60 25.30 -0.18 1.92
CA GLY A 60 26.52 -0.70 1.33
C GLY A 60 27.54 0.42 1.14
N ARG A 61 28.81 0.19 1.51
CA ARG A 61 29.92 1.13 1.22
C ARG A 61 30.26 1.25 -0.29
N LEU A 62 29.59 0.47 -1.15
CA LEU A 62 29.86 0.36 -2.58
C LEU A 62 28.55 0.47 -3.39
N ALA A 63 28.40 1.59 -4.09
CA ALA A 63 27.39 1.95 -5.11
C ALA A 63 25.92 2.11 -4.68
N GLU A 64 25.41 3.31 -4.96
CA GLU A 64 24.18 3.99 -4.52
C GLU A 64 22.82 3.32 -4.85
N ASP A 65 22.81 2.12 -5.43
CA ASP A 65 21.58 1.40 -5.85
C ASP A 65 21.42 -0.01 -5.25
N GLN A 66 22.30 -0.42 -4.33
CA GLN A 66 22.36 -1.81 -3.83
C GLN A 66 21.63 -2.04 -2.50
N ASP A 67 21.02 -1.01 -1.93
CA ASP A 67 20.36 -1.11 -0.62
C ASP A 67 18.99 -1.79 -0.71
N TRP A 68 18.41 -1.90 -1.90
CA TRP A 68 17.14 -2.59 -2.14
C TRP A 68 17.32 -3.75 -3.12
N GLY A 69 16.50 -4.78 -2.93
CA GLY A 69 16.40 -5.86 -3.89
C GLY A 69 15.17 -6.71 -3.67
N TRP A 70 15.14 -7.84 -4.37
CA TRP A 70 14.05 -8.79 -4.28
C TRP A 70 14.56 -10.22 -4.23
N SER A 71 13.77 -11.07 -3.60
CA SER A 71 13.93 -12.53 -3.63
C SER A 71 12.61 -13.17 -4.00
N ALA A 72 12.63 -14.23 -4.82
CA ALA A 72 11.43 -14.87 -5.30
C ALA A 72 11.57 -16.38 -5.38
N VAL A 73 10.47 -17.07 -5.13
CA VAL A 73 10.29 -18.49 -5.44
C VAL A 73 9.52 -18.58 -6.75
N VAL A 74 10.11 -19.23 -7.74
CA VAL A 74 9.49 -19.45 -9.05
C VAL A 74 9.42 -20.94 -9.36
N THR A 75 8.26 -21.37 -9.85
CA THR A 75 8.06 -22.70 -10.44
C THR A 75 8.30 -22.60 -11.95
N GLY A 76 9.09 -23.52 -12.50
CA GLY A 76 9.28 -23.70 -13.94
C GLY A 76 10.57 -23.09 -14.53
N ALA A 77 11.29 -23.92 -15.28
CA ALA A 77 12.55 -23.57 -15.94
C ALA A 77 12.42 -22.40 -16.93
N ASP A 78 11.33 -22.34 -17.70
CA ASP A 78 11.10 -21.25 -18.66
C ASP A 78 10.95 -19.89 -17.99
N LYS A 79 10.33 -19.85 -16.81
CA LYS A 79 10.16 -18.62 -16.04
C LYS A 79 11.52 -18.14 -15.52
N LEU A 80 12.35 -19.05 -15.00
CA LEU A 80 13.73 -18.74 -14.59
C LEU A 80 14.57 -18.23 -15.77
N ALA A 81 14.55 -18.94 -16.91
CA ALA A 81 15.30 -18.56 -18.10
C ALA A 81 14.88 -17.17 -18.62
N ASN A 82 13.57 -16.87 -18.60
CA ASN A 82 13.04 -15.57 -18.96
C ASN A 82 13.51 -14.45 -18.05
N ILE A 83 13.54 -14.68 -16.73
CA ILE A 83 14.02 -13.70 -15.76
C ILE A 83 15.51 -13.43 -15.96
N ARG A 84 16.34 -14.47 -16.06
CA ARG A 84 17.79 -14.35 -16.31
C ARG A 84 18.09 -13.62 -17.62
N ARG A 85 17.43 -14.00 -18.71
CA ARG A 85 17.60 -13.37 -20.03
C ARG A 85 17.26 -11.87 -19.98
N ARG A 86 16.26 -11.48 -19.20
CA ARG A 86 15.81 -10.10 -19.07
C ARG A 86 16.79 -9.25 -18.26
N ALA A 87 17.26 -9.75 -17.13
CA ALA A 87 18.32 -9.12 -16.35
C ALA A 87 19.62 -8.95 -17.18
N ALA A 88 20.05 -9.99 -17.90
CA ALA A 88 21.27 -9.95 -18.72
C ALA A 88 21.24 -8.86 -19.80
N ARG A 89 20.06 -8.52 -20.37
CA ARG A 89 19.94 -7.40 -21.34
C ARG A 89 20.24 -6.03 -20.73
N ARG A 90 20.32 -5.93 -19.41
CA ARG A 90 20.62 -4.72 -18.64
C ARG A 90 21.96 -4.81 -17.91
N ASN A 91 22.79 -5.79 -18.24
CA ASN A 91 24.03 -6.10 -17.53
C ASN A 91 23.81 -6.39 -16.03
N GLU A 92 22.61 -6.87 -15.69
CA GLU A 92 22.25 -7.27 -14.33
C GLU A 92 22.32 -8.80 -14.21
N THR A 93 22.62 -9.28 -13.01
CA THR A 93 22.67 -10.71 -12.69
C THR A 93 21.54 -11.10 -11.75
N VAL A 94 20.96 -12.28 -11.98
CA VAL A 94 20.03 -12.92 -11.05
C VAL A 94 20.71 -14.13 -10.43
N THR A 95 20.90 -14.07 -9.12
CA THR A 95 21.49 -15.16 -8.34
C THR A 95 20.45 -16.25 -8.16
N VAL A 96 20.83 -17.50 -8.43
CA VAL A 96 20.03 -18.67 -8.10
C VAL A 96 20.63 -19.30 -6.87
N HIS A 97 19.81 -19.50 -5.86
CA HIS A 97 20.24 -20.07 -4.60
C HIS A 97 20.01 -21.57 -4.63
N GLU A 98 21.08 -22.34 -4.49
CA GLU A 98 21.00 -23.80 -4.48
C GLU A 98 20.19 -24.29 -3.28
N CYS A 99 19.28 -25.24 -3.55
CA CYS A 99 18.51 -25.92 -2.52
C CYS A 99 19.39 -26.98 -1.87
N SER A 100 19.66 -26.84 -0.56
CA SER A 100 20.46 -27.79 0.21
C SER A 100 19.81 -29.17 0.36
N GLU A 101 18.53 -29.32 0.00
CA GLU A 101 17.80 -30.59 0.07
C GLU A 101 17.02 -30.86 -1.23
N PRO A 102 17.46 -31.83 -2.05
CA PRO A 102 16.75 -32.26 -3.25
C PRO A 102 15.33 -32.81 -2.97
N ARG A 103 15.02 -33.20 -1.72
CA ARG A 103 13.71 -33.71 -1.31
C ARG A 103 12.69 -32.61 -1.00
N SER A 104 13.11 -31.41 -0.59
CA SER A 104 12.25 -30.23 -0.44
C SER A 104 12.07 -29.44 -1.75
N ALA A 105 12.86 -29.78 -2.78
CA ALA A 105 12.49 -29.59 -4.19
C ALA A 105 11.46 -30.65 -4.68
N GLY A 106 10.77 -31.33 -3.76
CA GLY A 106 9.80 -32.39 -4.04
C GLY A 106 8.86 -32.01 -5.18
N ALA A 107 8.85 -32.84 -6.22
CA ALA A 107 7.95 -32.88 -7.38
C ALA A 107 7.67 -31.58 -8.18
N THR A 108 8.06 -30.38 -7.70
CA THR A 108 7.57 -29.09 -8.23
C THR A 108 8.61 -28.31 -9.04
N GLY A 109 9.92 -28.62 -8.92
CA GLY A 109 10.97 -27.90 -9.65
C GLY A 109 11.07 -26.41 -9.32
N SER A 110 10.71 -26.02 -8.08
CA SER A 110 10.78 -24.64 -7.59
C SER A 110 12.23 -24.21 -7.33
N VAL A 111 12.57 -22.97 -7.67
CA VAL A 111 13.89 -22.38 -7.37
C VAL A 111 13.74 -21.05 -6.64
N LEU A 112 14.67 -20.81 -5.70
CA LEU A 112 14.82 -19.53 -5.02
C LEU A 112 15.84 -18.67 -5.78
N ILE A 113 15.45 -17.44 -6.10
CA ILE A 113 16.27 -16.50 -6.85
C ILE A 113 16.25 -15.12 -6.22
N SER A 114 17.30 -14.32 -6.45
CA SER A 114 17.35 -12.92 -6.01
C SER A 114 17.99 -12.02 -7.06
N GLY A 115 17.67 -10.73 -6.99
CA GLY A 115 18.25 -9.71 -7.87
C GLY A 115 18.12 -8.30 -7.30
N SER A 116 18.84 -7.37 -7.92
CA SER A 116 18.72 -5.92 -7.66
C SER A 116 17.35 -5.40 -8.14
N VAL A 117 17.01 -4.17 -7.76
CA VAL A 117 15.84 -3.45 -8.30
C VAL A 117 15.88 -3.38 -9.84
N ARG A 118 17.07 -3.16 -10.41
CA ARG A 118 17.30 -3.09 -11.86
C ARG A 118 17.11 -4.43 -12.57
N ALA A 119 17.30 -5.54 -11.85
CA ALA A 119 17.06 -6.90 -12.35
C ALA A 119 15.58 -7.33 -12.33
N ASP A 120 14.65 -6.47 -11.86
CA ASP A 120 13.23 -6.80 -11.86
C ASP A 120 12.68 -6.91 -13.29
N SER A 121 12.35 -8.14 -13.68
CA SER A 121 11.83 -8.50 -15.01
C SER A 121 10.62 -7.70 -15.52
N LYS A 122 9.88 -7.02 -14.65
CA LYS A 122 8.72 -6.20 -15.03
C LYS A 122 9.00 -4.70 -15.01
N LEU A 123 9.98 -4.25 -14.23
CA LEU A 123 10.29 -2.83 -14.07
C LEU A 123 11.55 -2.41 -14.84
N GLU A 124 12.45 -3.35 -15.19
CA GLU A 124 13.75 -3.09 -15.82
C GLU A 124 13.72 -2.10 -16.99
N LYS A 125 12.68 -2.17 -17.83
CA LYS A 125 12.56 -1.32 -19.02
C LYS A 125 12.12 0.09 -18.67
N GLU A 126 11.19 0.21 -17.72
CA GLU A 126 10.64 1.50 -17.31
C GLU A 126 11.63 2.23 -16.41
N ILE A 127 12.37 1.51 -15.54
CA ILE A 127 13.50 2.06 -14.79
C ILE A 127 14.55 2.63 -15.75
N ALA A 128 15.06 1.81 -16.68
CA ALA A 128 16.09 2.27 -17.62
C ALA A 128 15.64 3.43 -18.53
N ARG A 129 14.33 3.59 -18.76
CA ARG A 129 13.78 4.74 -19.48
C ARG A 129 13.75 5.97 -18.61
N ALA A 130 13.10 5.89 -17.45
CA ALA A 130 13.00 7.00 -16.51
C ALA A 130 14.38 7.53 -16.11
N THR A 131 15.34 6.63 -15.81
CA THR A 131 16.72 7.04 -15.51
C THR A 131 17.34 7.82 -16.66
N ARG A 132 17.19 7.38 -17.93
CA ARG A 132 17.71 8.14 -19.08
C ARG A 132 17.06 9.51 -19.25
N GLU A 133 15.76 9.64 -18.97
CA GLU A 133 15.06 10.94 -19.00
C GLU A 133 15.56 11.87 -17.87
N LEU A 134 15.87 11.32 -16.69
CA LEU A 134 16.37 12.11 -15.55
C LEU A 134 17.83 12.51 -15.70
N THR A 135 18.67 11.61 -16.23
CA THR A 135 20.11 11.85 -16.37
C THR A 135 20.48 12.59 -17.64
N GLY A 136 19.58 12.66 -18.64
CA GLY A 136 19.86 13.30 -19.93
C GLY A 136 21.09 12.73 -20.64
N ALA A 137 21.60 13.48 -21.63
CA ALA A 137 22.88 13.21 -22.30
C ALA A 137 24.06 13.99 -21.68
N ASP A 138 23.79 14.92 -20.75
CA ASP A 138 24.79 15.79 -20.14
C ASP A 138 25.18 15.35 -18.72
N ASP A 139 26.46 15.53 -18.40
CA ASP A 139 27.18 15.11 -17.18
C ASP A 139 26.74 15.81 -15.86
N GLN A 140 25.53 16.39 -15.86
CA GLN A 140 24.90 17.05 -14.71
C GLN A 140 23.79 16.20 -14.08
N SER A 141 23.82 14.87 -14.29
CA SER A 141 22.86 13.95 -13.69
C SER A 141 22.84 14.08 -12.17
N GLY A 142 21.66 14.28 -11.60
CA GLY A 142 21.43 14.30 -10.16
C GLY A 142 21.67 12.94 -9.50
N GLU A 143 21.68 12.93 -8.17
CA GLU A 143 21.75 11.71 -7.37
C GLU A 143 20.37 11.02 -7.38
N LEU A 144 20.36 9.70 -7.54
CA LEU A 144 19.16 8.87 -7.46
C LEU A 144 19.27 7.95 -6.25
N GLU A 145 18.33 8.06 -5.32
CA GLU A 145 18.24 7.17 -4.16
C GLU A 145 16.93 6.37 -4.25
N THR A 146 17.01 5.04 -4.11
CA THR A 146 15.79 4.23 -3.97
C THR A 146 15.24 4.35 -2.56
N ILE A 147 14.04 4.90 -2.43
CA ILE A 147 13.38 5.10 -1.12
C ILE A 147 12.22 4.12 -0.88
N GLY A 148 11.76 3.42 -1.92
CA GLY A 148 10.71 2.41 -1.78
C GLY A 148 10.61 1.48 -2.99
N TYR A 149 10.35 0.20 -2.75
CA TYR A 149 10.31 -0.80 -3.80
C TYR A 149 9.25 -1.89 -3.56
N ASN A 150 8.38 -2.08 -4.56
CA ASN A 150 7.34 -3.12 -4.62
C ASN A 150 7.55 -3.98 -5.87
N PRO A 151 8.19 -5.16 -5.73
CA PRO A 151 8.63 -5.97 -6.85
C PRO A 151 7.50 -6.33 -7.81
N GLY A 152 7.76 -6.09 -9.08
CA GLY A 152 6.85 -6.33 -10.18
C GLY A 152 5.65 -5.39 -10.23
N ARG A 153 5.70 -4.27 -9.50
CA ARG A 153 4.66 -3.22 -9.50
C ARG A 153 5.22 -1.82 -9.64
N ARG A 154 6.08 -1.39 -8.72
CA ARG A 154 6.61 -0.01 -8.70
C ARG A 154 7.93 0.13 -7.94
N VAL A 155 8.69 1.17 -8.29
CA VAL A 155 9.81 1.70 -7.50
C VAL A 155 9.60 3.20 -7.29
N LEU A 156 10.02 3.70 -6.13
CA LEU A 156 10.05 5.09 -5.74
C LEU A 156 11.51 5.51 -5.59
N LEU A 157 11.88 6.58 -6.28
CA LEU A 157 13.20 7.17 -6.27
C LEU A 157 13.11 8.59 -5.73
N LYS A 158 14.07 9.01 -4.94
CA LYS A 158 14.36 10.41 -4.67
C LYS A 158 15.43 10.84 -5.67
N HIS A 159 15.12 11.86 -6.47
CA HIS A 159 16.05 12.44 -7.43
C HIS A 159 16.48 13.83 -6.95
N THR A 160 17.76 14.00 -6.63
CA THR A 160 18.32 15.28 -6.19
C THR A 160 19.12 15.90 -7.34
N ARG A 161 18.57 16.94 -7.99
CA ARG A 161 19.22 17.55 -9.16
C ARG A 161 20.51 18.29 -8.75
N ARG A 162 21.63 17.90 -9.36
CA ARG A 162 22.95 18.50 -9.13
C ARG A 162 22.91 20.02 -9.38
N GLY A 163 23.56 20.80 -8.52
CA GLY A 163 23.64 22.26 -8.63
C GLY A 163 22.44 23.04 -8.07
N SER A 164 21.22 22.48 -8.14
CA SER A 164 20.02 23.13 -7.56
C SER A 164 19.74 22.76 -6.11
N GLY A 165 20.16 21.56 -5.69
CA GLY A 165 19.80 20.99 -4.39
C GLY A 165 18.32 20.64 -4.24
N THR A 166 17.48 20.88 -5.25
CA THR A 166 16.06 20.54 -5.22
C THR A 166 15.87 19.05 -5.45
N ALA A 167 15.12 18.41 -4.56
CA ALA A 167 14.74 17.01 -4.70
C ALA A 167 13.34 16.88 -5.33
N GLU A 168 13.15 15.79 -6.07
CA GLU A 168 11.87 15.37 -6.63
C GLU A 168 11.63 13.90 -6.25
N LEU A 169 10.38 13.54 -6.01
CA LEU A 169 9.96 12.15 -5.93
C LEU A 169 9.68 11.65 -7.34
N VAL A 170 10.29 10.53 -7.74
CA VAL A 170 10.02 9.86 -9.00
C VAL A 170 9.42 8.49 -8.72
N ARG A 171 8.21 8.27 -9.22
CA ARG A 171 7.51 7.00 -9.15
C ARG A 171 7.54 6.33 -10.51
N ILE A 172 7.98 5.07 -10.57
CA ILE A 172 8.05 4.27 -11.80
C ILE A 172 7.22 3.01 -11.60
N GLY A 173 6.23 2.79 -12.46
CA GLY A 173 5.31 1.66 -12.41
C GLY A 173 5.40 0.75 -13.64
N THR A 174 4.80 -0.44 -13.55
CA THR A 174 4.70 -1.38 -14.69
C THR A 174 3.62 -1.01 -15.71
N GLY A 175 2.76 -0.03 -15.40
CA GLY A 175 1.63 0.40 -16.23
C GLY A 175 1.45 1.92 -16.18
N SER A 176 0.52 2.42 -16.98
CA SER A 176 0.22 3.86 -17.03
C SER A 176 -0.08 4.42 -15.64
N GLN A 177 0.51 5.57 -15.36
CA GLN A 177 0.34 6.39 -14.17
C GLN A 177 -0.44 7.68 -14.52
N GLN A 178 -1.01 7.77 -15.72
CA GLN A 178 -1.75 8.94 -16.21
C GLN A 178 -2.90 9.33 -15.25
N HIS A 179 -3.54 8.34 -14.64
CA HIS A 179 -4.56 8.55 -13.62
C HIS A 179 -4.07 9.42 -12.43
N LEU A 180 -2.81 9.28 -12.01
CA LEU A 180 -2.24 10.10 -10.93
C LEU A 180 -2.10 11.55 -11.37
N VAL A 181 -1.62 11.78 -12.58
CA VAL A 181 -1.46 13.13 -13.17
C VAL A 181 -2.83 13.80 -13.31
N GLU A 182 -3.81 13.09 -13.87
CA GLU A 182 -5.17 13.60 -14.06
C GLU A 182 -5.88 13.87 -12.73
N THR A 183 -5.70 13.01 -11.73
CA THR A 183 -6.32 13.23 -10.41
C THR A 183 -5.67 14.38 -9.66
N ALA A 184 -4.33 14.49 -9.69
CA ALA A 184 -3.64 15.60 -9.07
C ALA A 184 -4.06 16.95 -9.68
N ALA A 185 -4.18 17.02 -11.01
CA ALA A 185 -4.67 18.20 -11.71
C ALA A 185 -6.13 18.51 -11.32
N LEU A 186 -7.01 17.50 -11.34
CA LEU A 186 -8.42 17.66 -10.96
C LEU A 186 -8.58 18.17 -9.52
N TRP A 187 -7.82 17.61 -8.57
CA TRP A 187 -7.87 18.05 -7.17
C TRP A 187 -7.32 19.47 -7.01
N ALA A 188 -6.28 19.83 -7.75
CA ALA A 188 -5.77 21.20 -7.78
C ALA A 188 -6.80 22.18 -8.35
N ASP A 189 -7.54 21.79 -9.41
CA ASP A 189 -8.62 22.59 -9.98
C ASP A 189 -9.79 22.80 -9.00
N TRP A 190 -10.01 21.83 -8.10
CA TRP A 190 -10.96 21.95 -6.98
C TRP A 190 -10.40 22.72 -5.78
N GLY A 191 -9.15 23.17 -5.83
CA GLY A 191 -8.49 23.86 -4.73
C GLY A 191 -8.10 22.95 -3.56
N LEU A 192 -8.10 21.62 -3.75
CA LEU A 192 -7.70 20.66 -2.72
C LEU A 192 -6.17 20.56 -2.65
N PRO A 193 -5.57 20.62 -1.45
CA PRO A 193 -4.13 20.60 -1.30
C PRO A 193 -3.55 19.21 -1.62
N THR A 194 -2.96 19.08 -2.80
CA THR A 194 -2.20 17.91 -3.24
C THR A 194 -0.91 18.33 -3.95
N LEU A 195 -0.02 17.38 -4.23
CA LEU A 195 1.18 17.65 -5.02
C LEU A 195 0.85 17.59 -6.52
N SER A 196 1.41 18.52 -7.28
CA SER A 196 1.44 18.42 -8.73
C SER A 196 2.19 17.15 -9.15
N ALA A 197 1.63 16.41 -10.10
CA ALA A 197 2.25 15.22 -10.68
C ALA A 197 2.45 15.43 -12.18
N GLU A 198 3.66 15.19 -12.66
CA GLU A 198 4.00 15.31 -14.09
C GLU A 198 4.48 13.98 -14.64
N ALA A 199 4.03 13.63 -15.84
CA ALA A 199 4.54 12.45 -16.54
C ALA A 199 6.04 12.62 -16.86
N LEU A 200 6.82 11.58 -16.59
CA LEU A 200 8.23 11.50 -16.95
C LEU A 200 8.39 10.62 -18.19
N GLY A 201 8.73 11.25 -19.32
CA GLY A 201 8.81 10.61 -20.63
C GLY A 201 7.44 10.35 -21.28
N SER A 202 7.44 9.77 -22.48
CA SER A 202 6.25 9.68 -23.35
C SER A 202 5.33 8.48 -23.13
N ARG A 203 5.71 7.54 -22.25
CA ARG A 203 4.95 6.30 -22.03
C ARG A 203 3.96 6.37 -20.87
N GLY A 204 4.02 7.44 -20.06
CA GLY A 204 3.19 7.60 -18.87
C GLY A 204 3.43 6.53 -17.79
N THR A 205 4.54 5.78 -17.84
CA THR A 205 4.86 4.73 -16.84
C THR A 205 5.62 5.27 -15.63
N ALA A 206 6.11 6.51 -15.72
CA ALA A 206 6.78 7.20 -14.63
C ALA A 206 6.16 8.59 -14.44
N VAL A 207 6.12 9.04 -13.18
CA VAL A 207 5.61 10.34 -12.76
C VAL A 207 6.59 10.94 -11.78
N ARG A 208 6.79 12.25 -11.86
CA ARG A 208 7.54 13.03 -10.87
C ARG A 208 6.64 14.00 -10.13
N SER A 209 6.95 14.25 -8.87
CA SER A 209 6.33 15.30 -8.05
C SER A 209 7.41 15.99 -7.21
N PRO A 210 7.17 17.23 -6.74
CA PRO A 210 8.09 17.90 -5.84
C PRO A 210 8.38 17.07 -4.58
N TRP A 211 9.63 17.10 -4.10
CA TRP A 211 9.93 16.65 -2.74
C TRP A 211 9.47 17.74 -1.76
N TRP A 212 8.48 17.43 -0.93
CA TRP A 212 7.78 18.44 -0.14
C TRP A 212 7.64 18.03 1.33
N GLY A 213 7.66 19.03 2.21
CA GLY A 213 7.44 18.86 3.64
C GLY A 213 8.67 18.38 4.40
N ILE A 214 8.48 18.18 5.71
CA ILE A 214 9.48 17.64 6.64
C ILE A 214 9.23 16.16 6.98
N GLY A 215 8.09 15.63 6.55
CA GLY A 215 7.63 14.27 6.83
C GLY A 215 6.14 14.16 6.58
N ASP A 216 5.55 13.11 7.11
CA ASP A 216 4.11 12.84 7.08
C ASP A 216 3.47 13.01 8.47
N LEU A 217 2.13 13.06 8.50
CA LEU A 217 1.37 13.20 9.74
C LEU A 217 1.43 11.95 10.63
N GLU A 218 1.81 10.79 10.08
CA GLU A 218 2.06 9.59 10.87
C GLU A 218 3.28 9.77 11.80
N THR A 219 4.35 10.36 11.27
CA THR A 219 5.62 10.63 11.96
C THR A 219 5.65 11.95 12.71
N HIS A 220 4.85 12.93 12.27
CA HIS A 220 4.74 14.26 12.87
C HIS A 220 3.28 14.57 13.22
N PRO A 221 2.71 13.87 14.23
CA PRO A 221 1.29 14.00 14.54
C PRO A 221 0.93 15.40 15.04
N ASP A 222 -0.09 16.00 14.42
CA ASP A 222 -0.60 17.33 14.76
C ASP A 222 -2.14 17.33 14.70
N LEU A 223 -2.79 17.78 15.77
CA LEU A 223 -4.25 17.84 15.87
C LEU A 223 -4.85 18.83 14.85
N ALA A 224 -4.25 20.01 14.70
CA ALA A 224 -4.76 21.05 13.81
C ALA A 224 -4.65 20.61 12.35
N VAL A 225 -3.57 19.93 11.99
CA VAL A 225 -3.43 19.34 10.65
C VAL A 225 -4.44 18.22 10.44
N ALA A 226 -4.66 17.35 11.43
CA ALA A 226 -5.70 16.32 11.32
C ALA A 226 -7.09 16.92 11.11
N GLU A 227 -7.42 18.01 11.82
CA GLU A 227 -8.66 18.76 11.64
C GLU A 227 -8.76 19.36 10.23
N GLU A 228 -7.70 20.00 9.73
CA GLU A 228 -7.64 20.52 8.37
C GLU A 228 -7.86 19.42 7.32
N VAL A 229 -7.25 18.25 7.50
CA VAL A 229 -7.47 17.08 6.61
C VAL A 229 -8.93 16.65 6.64
N GLY A 230 -9.59 16.67 7.81
CA GLY A 230 -11.02 16.43 7.93
C GLY A 230 -11.85 17.38 7.06
N VAL A 231 -11.53 18.68 7.11
CA VAL A 231 -12.17 19.72 6.29
C VAL A 231 -11.94 19.47 4.79
N ILE A 232 -10.70 19.18 4.39
CA ILE A 232 -10.33 18.91 2.99
C ILE A 232 -11.09 17.70 2.44
N ILE A 233 -11.23 16.63 3.22
CA ILE A 233 -11.94 15.42 2.80
C ILE A 233 -13.46 15.66 2.74
N ALA A 234 -14.02 16.48 3.62
CA ALA A 234 -15.41 16.91 3.50
C ALA A 234 -15.66 17.70 2.21
N GLU A 235 -14.72 18.57 1.81
CA GLU A 235 -14.77 19.28 0.51
C GLU A 235 -14.70 18.30 -0.67
N LEU A 236 -13.73 17.37 -0.66
CA LEU A 236 -13.61 16.33 -1.67
C LEU A 236 -14.94 15.59 -1.87
N HIS A 237 -15.60 15.21 -0.77
CA HIS A 237 -16.86 14.48 -0.78
C HIS A 237 -18.06 15.27 -1.34
N ARG A 238 -17.91 16.58 -1.62
CA ARG A 238 -18.96 17.36 -2.30
C ARG A 238 -19.02 17.06 -3.79
N HIS A 239 -17.90 16.64 -4.38
CA HIS A 239 -17.83 16.32 -5.80
C HIS A 239 -18.54 15.01 -6.14
N THR A 240 -19.28 15.05 -7.24
CA THR A 240 -20.14 13.97 -7.72
C THR A 240 -19.38 13.01 -8.64
N PRO A 241 -19.91 11.79 -8.87
CA PRO A 241 -19.35 10.86 -9.84
C PRO A 241 -19.19 11.44 -11.25
N ALA A 242 -20.04 12.38 -11.66
CA ALA A 242 -19.98 13.02 -12.98
C ALA A 242 -18.73 13.91 -13.13
N GLU A 243 -18.32 14.60 -12.06
CA GLU A 243 -17.14 15.47 -12.05
C GLU A 243 -15.82 14.67 -12.02
N VAL A 244 -15.82 13.49 -11.39
CA VAL A 244 -14.65 12.59 -11.34
C VAL A 244 -14.42 11.86 -12.69
N GLY A 245 -15.48 11.72 -13.49
CA GLY A 245 -15.48 11.01 -14.77
C GLY A 245 -15.63 9.48 -14.63
N HIS A 246 -15.41 8.77 -15.74
CA HIS A 246 -15.55 7.31 -15.80
C HIS A 246 -14.41 6.61 -15.06
N ARG A 247 -14.52 6.47 -13.74
CA ARG A 247 -13.58 5.72 -12.91
C ARG A 247 -14.22 4.45 -12.38
N ALA A 248 -13.38 3.43 -12.15
CA ALA A 248 -13.84 2.16 -11.60
C ALA A 248 -14.44 2.39 -10.22
N ARG A 249 -15.67 1.91 -10.03
CA ARG A 249 -16.32 1.87 -8.72
C ARG A 249 -15.77 0.71 -7.92
N VAL A 250 -15.52 0.95 -6.65
CA VAL A 250 -15.09 -0.08 -5.71
C VAL A 250 -16.33 -0.58 -4.96
N SER A 251 -16.50 -1.90 -4.86
CA SER A 251 -17.51 -2.51 -4.00
C SER A 251 -16.87 -2.88 -2.65
N PRO A 252 -17.14 -2.14 -1.55
CA PRO A 252 -16.49 -2.38 -0.26
C PRO A 252 -16.82 -3.76 0.31
N LEU A 253 -18.05 -4.23 0.11
CA LEU A 253 -18.52 -5.53 0.59
C LEU A 253 -17.87 -6.69 -0.17
N GLU A 254 -17.61 -6.54 -1.48
CA GLU A 254 -16.84 -7.54 -2.23
C GLU A 254 -15.40 -7.61 -1.74
N GLN A 255 -14.75 -6.46 -1.51
CA GLN A 255 -13.38 -6.44 -0.94
C GLN A 255 -13.31 -7.13 0.42
N ALA A 256 -14.31 -6.91 1.28
CA ALA A 256 -14.40 -7.57 2.58
C ALA A 256 -14.56 -9.09 2.43
N ALA A 257 -15.43 -9.56 1.53
CA ALA A 257 -15.66 -10.99 1.27
C ALA A 257 -14.43 -11.69 0.66
N GLU A 258 -13.75 -11.04 -0.29
CA GLU A 258 -12.50 -11.54 -0.87
C GLU A 258 -11.41 -11.65 0.20
N THR A 259 -11.26 -10.62 1.03
CA THR A 259 -10.26 -10.62 2.10
C THR A 259 -10.57 -11.70 3.13
N ALA A 260 -11.84 -11.83 3.53
CA ALA A 260 -12.29 -12.88 4.43
C ALA A 260 -11.95 -14.29 3.95
N THR A 261 -12.12 -14.54 2.64
CA THR A 261 -11.74 -15.82 2.02
C THR A 261 -10.25 -16.12 2.19
N VAL A 262 -9.40 -15.13 1.93
CA VAL A 262 -7.94 -15.29 2.06
C VAL A 262 -7.53 -15.47 3.52
N VAL A 263 -8.15 -14.73 4.44
CA VAL A 263 -7.86 -14.86 5.88
C VAL A 263 -8.24 -16.23 6.39
N SER A 264 -9.42 -16.75 6.04
CA SER A 264 -9.85 -18.09 6.45
C SER A 264 -8.97 -19.21 5.90
N GLN A 265 -8.29 -19.00 4.75
CA GLN A 265 -7.31 -19.93 4.23
C GLN A 265 -5.98 -19.88 5.00
N LEU A 266 -5.55 -18.68 5.43
CA LEU A 266 -4.28 -18.46 6.13
C LEU A 266 -4.37 -18.73 7.64
N LEU A 267 -5.52 -18.42 8.25
CA LEU A 267 -5.82 -18.57 9.68
C LEU A 267 -7.22 -19.21 9.84
N PRO A 268 -7.36 -20.53 9.60
CA PRO A 268 -8.65 -21.21 9.68
C PRO A 268 -9.38 -21.01 11.01
N GLU A 269 -8.64 -20.88 12.12
CA GLU A 269 -9.20 -20.65 13.45
C GLU A 269 -9.94 -19.30 13.58
N ALA A 270 -9.63 -18.33 12.73
CA ALA A 270 -10.28 -17.03 12.70
C ALA A 270 -11.49 -16.97 11.74
N GLY A 271 -11.77 -18.04 11.00
CA GLY A 271 -12.73 -18.04 9.90
C GLY A 271 -14.16 -17.71 10.32
N SER A 272 -14.63 -18.21 11.48
CA SER A 272 -15.95 -17.89 12.01
C SER A 272 -16.09 -16.42 12.39
N ALA A 273 -15.12 -15.89 13.15
CA ALA A 273 -15.09 -14.49 13.56
C ALA A 273 -15.10 -13.55 12.35
N VAL A 274 -14.31 -13.86 11.33
CA VAL A 274 -14.24 -13.06 10.10
C VAL A 274 -15.54 -13.13 9.29
N ALA A 275 -16.17 -14.30 9.20
CA ALA A 275 -17.47 -14.44 8.55
C ALA A 275 -18.57 -13.61 9.25
N ASP A 276 -18.55 -13.58 10.59
CA ASP A 276 -19.48 -12.77 11.38
C ASP A 276 -19.26 -11.26 11.18
N ILE A 277 -18.00 -10.81 11.07
CA ILE A 277 -17.67 -9.43 10.70
C ILE A 277 -18.29 -9.09 9.35
N VAL A 278 -18.05 -9.91 8.30
CA VAL A 278 -18.60 -9.67 6.95
C VAL A 278 -20.13 -9.60 6.95
N ARG A 279 -20.80 -10.54 7.66
CA ARG A 279 -22.25 -10.55 7.79
C ARG A 279 -22.78 -9.28 8.45
N THR A 280 -22.11 -8.81 9.51
CA THR A 280 -22.52 -7.60 10.24
C THR A 280 -22.27 -6.34 9.43
N LEU A 281 -21.13 -6.25 8.72
CA LEU A 281 -20.82 -5.16 7.80
C LEU A 281 -21.86 -5.04 6.68
N HIS A 282 -22.26 -6.19 6.11
CA HIS A 282 -23.27 -6.24 5.06
C HIS A 282 -24.60 -5.65 5.55
N HIS A 283 -24.99 -5.92 6.80
CA HIS A 283 -26.17 -5.34 7.41
C HIS A 283 -26.03 -3.83 7.64
N ARG A 284 -24.96 -3.38 8.31
CA ARG A 284 -24.78 -1.97 8.71
C ARG A 284 -24.57 -1.02 7.52
N ILE A 285 -23.69 -1.39 6.59
CA ILE A 285 -23.35 -0.56 5.43
C ILE A 285 -24.52 -0.47 4.43
N ARG A 286 -25.30 -1.55 4.24
CA ARG A 286 -26.47 -1.51 3.33
C ARG A 286 -27.60 -0.62 3.83
N LEU A 287 -27.69 -0.39 5.14
CA LEU A 287 -28.71 0.43 5.76
C LEU A 287 -28.32 1.90 5.85
N GLU A 288 -27.15 2.29 5.33
CA GLU A 288 -26.76 3.70 5.31
C GLU A 288 -27.71 4.50 4.41
N PRO A 289 -28.27 5.62 4.92
CA PRO A 289 -29.08 6.49 4.09
C PRO A 289 -28.23 7.04 2.95
N GLY A 290 -28.68 6.86 1.71
CA GLY A 290 -28.05 7.55 0.59
C GLY A 290 -28.13 9.07 0.79
N PRO A 291 -27.15 9.85 0.30
CA PRO A 291 -27.04 11.30 0.47
C PRO A 291 -28.16 12.13 -0.21
N GLY A 292 -29.24 11.50 -0.67
CA GLY A 292 -30.43 12.14 -1.25
C GLY A 292 -31.68 12.12 -0.35
N ALA A 293 -31.66 11.47 0.82
CA ALA A 293 -32.87 11.31 1.64
C ALA A 293 -33.35 12.61 2.32
N ALA A 294 -32.50 13.64 2.43
CA ALA A 294 -32.84 14.90 3.09
C ALA A 294 -33.28 16.03 2.14
N GLY A 295 -33.26 15.83 0.81
CA GLY A 295 -33.57 16.92 -0.11
C GLY A 295 -33.77 16.51 -1.56
N GLY A 296 -34.93 15.92 -1.87
CA GLY A 296 -35.68 16.02 -3.15
C GLY A 296 -35.01 15.77 -4.52
N ALA A 297 -33.71 15.55 -4.59
CA ALA A 297 -32.97 15.32 -5.84
C ALA A 297 -32.56 13.85 -5.94
N GLU A 298 -32.68 13.33 -7.16
CA GLU A 298 -32.56 11.93 -7.59
C GLU A 298 -31.72 11.00 -6.69
N ALA A 299 -32.29 9.82 -6.41
CA ALA A 299 -31.67 8.71 -5.70
C ALA A 299 -30.45 8.15 -6.45
N GLY A 300 -29.37 8.91 -6.49
CA GLY A 300 -28.05 8.44 -6.88
C GLY A 300 -27.49 7.50 -5.82
N SER A 301 -26.66 6.52 -6.23
CA SER A 301 -25.82 5.77 -5.29
C SER A 301 -25.08 6.79 -4.44
N GLY A 302 -24.94 6.55 -3.13
CA GLY A 302 -24.29 7.51 -2.22
C GLY A 302 -22.80 7.73 -2.43
N ASP A 303 -22.32 7.48 -3.64
CA ASP A 303 -20.95 7.59 -4.03
C ASP A 303 -20.59 9.05 -4.30
N ARG A 304 -19.43 9.44 -3.78
CA ARG A 304 -18.80 10.74 -3.97
C ARG A 304 -17.39 10.54 -4.48
N ALA A 305 -16.72 11.63 -4.86
CA ALA A 305 -15.28 11.59 -4.98
C ALA A 305 -14.68 11.14 -3.64
N ILE A 306 -13.72 10.22 -3.68
CA ILE A 306 -13.00 9.70 -2.50
C ILE A 306 -11.51 9.61 -2.79
N HIS A 307 -10.69 9.67 -1.75
CA HIS A 307 -9.27 9.32 -1.79
C HIS A 307 -9.08 7.81 -1.98
N GLY A 308 -9.90 6.99 -1.32
CA GLY A 308 -9.96 5.53 -1.48
C GLY A 308 -8.89 4.73 -0.73
N ASP A 309 -7.91 5.40 -0.12
CA ASP A 309 -6.88 4.78 0.73
C ASP A 309 -6.42 5.61 1.94
N LEU A 310 -7.19 6.62 2.35
CA LEU A 310 -6.73 7.70 3.23
C LEU A 310 -6.14 7.23 4.58
N SER A 311 -4.92 7.67 4.90
CA SER A 311 -4.27 7.48 6.20
C SER A 311 -3.25 8.59 6.53
N PRO A 312 -2.83 8.77 7.81
CA PRO A 312 -1.90 9.83 8.20
C PRO A 312 -0.55 9.84 7.47
N ASP A 313 -0.03 8.68 7.04
CA ASP A 313 1.22 8.57 6.27
C ASP A 313 1.11 9.13 4.84
N GLN A 314 -0.12 9.40 4.38
CA GLN A 314 -0.42 9.99 3.07
C GLN A 314 -0.68 11.50 3.16
N VAL A 315 -0.49 12.09 4.34
CA VAL A 315 -0.60 13.53 4.55
C VAL A 315 0.80 14.06 4.84
N LEU A 316 1.41 14.72 3.86
CA LEU A 316 2.67 15.41 4.08
C LEU A 316 2.43 16.67 4.91
N VAL A 317 3.39 17.01 5.78
CA VAL A 317 3.35 18.22 6.61
C VAL A 317 4.54 19.14 6.33
N GLY A 318 4.31 20.45 6.28
CA GLY A 318 5.38 21.42 6.08
C GLY A 318 4.90 22.88 6.15
N HIS A 319 5.67 23.74 6.80
CA HIS A 319 5.43 25.20 6.85
C HIS A 319 3.97 25.60 7.18
N SER A 320 3.37 24.95 8.20
CA SER A 320 1.97 25.16 8.60
C SER A 320 0.91 24.79 7.56
N GLU A 321 1.29 24.06 6.52
CA GLU A 321 0.39 23.52 5.51
C GLU A 321 0.46 21.98 5.51
N CYS A 322 -0.52 21.36 4.86
CA CYS A 322 -0.48 19.95 4.51
C CYS A 322 -0.70 19.71 3.01
N ARG A 323 -0.31 18.52 2.53
CA ARG A 323 -0.59 18.04 1.17
C ARG A 323 -0.98 16.56 1.22
N ILE A 324 -2.10 16.21 0.61
CA ILE A 324 -2.55 14.82 0.49
C ILE A 324 -1.92 14.18 -0.75
N ILE A 325 -1.34 12.98 -0.59
CA ILE A 325 -0.61 12.23 -1.61
C ILE A 325 -1.15 10.81 -1.78
N ASP A 326 -0.55 10.02 -2.68
CA ASP A 326 -0.96 8.63 -3.01
C ASP A 326 -2.38 8.50 -3.56
N LEU A 327 -2.67 9.28 -4.60
CA LEU A 327 -3.94 9.29 -5.32
C LEU A 327 -4.18 8.02 -6.19
N ASP A 328 -3.47 6.92 -5.93
CA ASP A 328 -3.54 5.66 -6.70
C ASP A 328 -4.96 5.04 -6.69
N ARG A 329 -5.73 5.33 -5.64
CA ARG A 329 -7.07 4.77 -5.40
C ARG A 329 -8.17 5.83 -5.41
N ALA A 330 -7.81 7.06 -5.78
CA ALA A 330 -8.75 8.18 -5.81
C ALA A 330 -9.79 7.96 -6.91
N GLY A 331 -11.05 8.07 -6.56
CA GLY A 331 -12.12 7.64 -7.46
C GLY A 331 -13.49 7.98 -6.94
N VAL A 332 -14.45 7.10 -7.23
CA VAL A 332 -15.84 7.24 -6.84
C VAL A 332 -16.21 6.07 -5.92
N GLY A 333 -16.76 6.39 -4.75
CA GLY A 333 -17.28 5.40 -3.82
C GLY A 333 -17.92 6.01 -2.58
N PRO A 334 -18.37 5.18 -1.63
CA PRO A 334 -18.97 5.65 -0.39
C PRO A 334 -17.97 6.45 0.45
N THR A 335 -18.39 7.62 0.93
CA THR A 335 -17.57 8.53 1.75
C THR A 335 -17.03 7.86 3.02
N GLY A 336 -17.80 6.93 3.58
CA GLY A 336 -17.39 6.14 4.73
C GLY A 336 -16.10 5.34 4.51
N MET A 337 -15.72 5.03 3.26
CA MET A 337 -14.43 4.37 2.99
C MET A 337 -13.23 5.18 3.48
N ASP A 338 -13.22 6.50 3.25
CA ASP A 338 -12.10 7.35 3.67
C ASP A 338 -12.08 7.53 5.18
N LEU A 339 -13.26 7.74 5.79
CA LEU A 339 -13.39 7.88 7.24
C LEU A 339 -12.97 6.59 7.96
N GLY A 340 -13.46 5.44 7.48
CA GLY A 340 -13.10 4.14 8.02
C GLY A 340 -11.62 3.85 7.95
N ARG A 341 -10.96 4.19 6.82
CA ARG A 341 -9.52 4.00 6.67
C ARG A 341 -8.70 4.89 7.58
N TRP A 342 -9.08 6.17 7.71
CA TRP A 342 -8.42 7.08 8.63
C TRP A 342 -8.50 6.57 10.07
N VAL A 343 -9.72 6.26 10.53
CA VAL A 343 -9.99 5.79 11.89
C VAL A 343 -9.28 4.47 12.16
N ALA A 344 -9.37 3.51 11.24
CA ALA A 344 -8.65 2.25 11.37
C ALA A 344 -7.13 2.47 11.41
N SER A 345 -6.59 3.42 10.66
CA SER A 345 -5.17 3.75 10.71
C SER A 345 -4.76 4.33 12.07
N CYS A 346 -5.53 5.28 12.60
CA CYS A 346 -5.30 5.87 13.91
C CYS A 346 -5.34 4.79 15.02
N ARG A 347 -6.37 3.93 15.03
CA ARG A 347 -6.54 2.89 16.06
C ARG A 347 -5.49 1.78 16.04
N ARG A 348 -4.79 1.59 14.91
CA ARG A 348 -3.64 0.66 14.85
C ARG A 348 -2.39 1.21 15.53
N ARG A 349 -2.31 2.53 15.74
CA ARG A 349 -1.21 3.14 16.48
C ARG A 349 -1.34 2.78 17.96
N ALA A 350 -0.19 2.55 18.59
CA ALA A 350 -0.12 2.24 20.02
C ALA A 350 0.29 3.45 20.87
N ASP A 351 0.40 4.63 20.27
CA ASP A 351 0.82 5.87 20.93
C ASP A 351 -0.35 6.76 21.34
N ALA A 352 -0.07 7.73 22.21
CA ALA A 352 -1.06 8.68 22.71
C ALA A 352 -1.62 9.62 21.62
N HIS A 353 -0.97 9.71 20.45
CA HIS A 353 -1.41 10.57 19.35
C HIS A 353 -2.52 9.93 18.51
N ALA A 354 -2.74 8.61 18.61
CA ALA A 354 -3.82 7.89 17.94
C ALA A 354 -5.18 8.60 18.09
N GLN A 355 -5.59 8.86 19.33
CA GLN A 355 -6.85 9.51 19.65
C GLN A 355 -6.88 10.99 19.20
N THR A 356 -5.73 11.66 19.23
CA THR A 356 -5.58 13.05 18.80
C THR A 356 -5.88 13.18 17.31
N LEU A 357 -5.25 12.35 16.47
CA LEU A 357 -5.47 12.36 15.01
C LEU A 357 -6.88 11.92 14.62
N GLU A 358 -7.44 10.91 15.29
CA GLU A 358 -8.83 10.46 15.07
C GLU A 358 -9.82 11.58 15.41
N THR A 359 -9.67 12.21 16.57
CA THR A 359 -10.59 13.26 17.05
C THR A 359 -10.50 14.51 16.19
N GLY A 360 -9.29 14.97 15.86
CA GLY A 360 -9.07 16.15 15.02
C GLY A 360 -9.74 15.98 13.66
N PHE A 361 -9.44 14.88 12.96
CA PHE A 361 -10.01 14.58 11.65
C PHE A 361 -11.53 14.49 11.65
N LEU A 362 -12.12 13.71 12.56
CA LEU A 362 -13.58 13.59 12.62
C LEU A 362 -14.24 14.92 13.01
N GLY A 363 -13.58 15.72 13.86
CA GLY A 363 -14.02 17.07 14.22
C GLY A 363 -14.07 18.01 13.02
N GLY A 364 -12.98 18.07 12.23
CA GLY A 364 -12.90 18.90 11.03
C GLY A 364 -13.84 18.45 9.92
N TYR A 365 -13.97 17.15 9.71
CA TYR A 365 -14.90 16.59 8.73
C TYR A 365 -16.36 16.96 9.06
N ARG A 366 -16.75 16.84 10.32
CA ARG A 366 -18.08 17.24 10.81
C ARG A 366 -18.31 18.74 10.69
N SER A 367 -17.35 19.57 11.14
CA SER A 367 -17.51 21.03 11.15
C SER A 367 -17.65 21.61 9.74
N ALA A 368 -17.08 20.95 8.73
CA ALA A 368 -17.21 21.29 7.31
C ALA A 368 -18.51 20.76 6.65
N GLY A 369 -19.41 20.14 7.42
CA GLY A 369 -20.68 19.58 6.91
C GLY A 369 -20.53 18.25 6.18
N GLY A 370 -19.53 17.45 6.55
CA GLY A 370 -19.33 16.10 6.03
C GLY A 370 -20.54 15.19 6.28
N ALA A 371 -20.67 14.15 5.46
CA ALA A 371 -21.80 13.22 5.53
C ALA A 371 -21.83 12.42 6.84
N ASP A 372 -23.03 12.24 7.41
CA ASP A 372 -23.27 11.31 8.52
C ASP A 372 -23.17 9.86 8.03
N VAL A 373 -22.14 9.15 8.51
CA VAL A 373 -21.88 7.74 8.20
C VAL A 373 -21.65 6.94 9.48
N ASP A 374 -21.84 5.62 9.40
CA ASP A 374 -21.54 4.70 10.48
C ASP A 374 -20.03 4.43 10.54
N VAL A 375 -19.27 5.35 11.13
CA VAL A 375 -17.80 5.30 11.20
C VAL A 375 -17.29 4.01 11.80
N GLU A 376 -17.99 3.46 12.79
CA GLU A 376 -17.61 2.21 13.43
C GLU A 376 -17.73 1.00 12.49
N ALA A 377 -18.76 0.96 11.64
CA ALA A 377 -18.87 -0.06 10.60
C ALA A 377 -17.77 0.11 9.54
N TRP A 378 -17.50 1.34 9.10
CA TRP A 378 -16.48 1.61 8.10
C TRP A 378 -15.04 1.37 8.62
N ALA A 379 -14.77 1.67 9.89
CA ALA A 379 -13.51 1.36 10.54
C ALA A 379 -13.30 -0.16 10.63
N ALA A 380 -14.33 -0.92 11.02
CA ALA A 380 -14.27 -2.38 11.00
C ALA A 380 -14.04 -2.96 9.59
N TRP A 381 -14.69 -2.37 8.57
CA TRP A 381 -14.41 -2.72 7.17
C TRP A 381 -12.94 -2.46 6.80
N ALA A 382 -12.42 -1.28 7.13
CA ALA A 382 -11.04 -0.90 6.82
C ALA A 382 -10.01 -1.80 7.53
N MET A 383 -10.28 -2.15 8.80
CA MET A 383 -9.49 -3.13 9.55
C MET A 383 -9.53 -4.51 8.87
N LEU A 384 -10.70 -4.98 8.46
CA LEU A 384 -10.82 -6.26 7.76
C LEU A 384 -10.07 -6.28 6.43
N VAL A 385 -10.20 -5.27 5.57
CA VAL A 385 -9.49 -5.26 4.26
C VAL A 385 -7.97 -5.09 4.38
N THR A 386 -7.47 -4.63 5.53
CA THR A 386 -6.04 -4.49 5.84
C THR A 386 -5.50 -5.56 6.80
N VAL A 387 -6.32 -6.52 7.23
CA VAL A 387 -6.01 -7.52 8.27
C VAL A 387 -4.80 -8.43 7.96
N LEU A 388 -4.49 -8.58 6.67
CA LEU A 388 -3.33 -9.35 6.18
C LEU A 388 -2.05 -8.51 6.06
N GLU A 389 -2.10 -7.22 6.37
CA GLU A 389 -0.95 -6.35 6.25
C GLU A 389 0.24 -6.78 7.12
N PRO A 390 0.07 -7.18 8.39
CA PRO A 390 1.19 -7.71 9.19
C PRO A 390 1.87 -8.92 8.54
N TRP A 391 1.08 -9.78 7.87
CA TRP A 391 1.62 -10.93 7.15
C TRP A 391 2.39 -10.48 5.90
N ARG A 392 1.82 -9.55 5.14
CA ARG A 392 2.40 -8.99 3.90
C ARG A 392 3.66 -8.18 4.16
N THR A 393 3.79 -7.50 5.29
CA THR A 393 4.99 -6.74 5.68
C THR A 393 6.00 -7.58 6.46
N CYS A 394 5.88 -8.91 6.41
CA CYS A 394 6.85 -9.85 6.99
C CYS A 394 7.11 -9.66 8.50
N ARG A 395 6.13 -9.14 9.26
CA ARG A 395 6.29 -8.99 10.71
C ARG A 395 6.48 -10.35 11.38
N ALA A 396 7.45 -10.47 12.28
CA ALA A 396 7.68 -11.70 13.03
C ALA A 396 6.46 -12.09 13.90
N ASP A 397 5.74 -11.10 14.42
CA ASP A 397 4.54 -11.27 15.24
C ASP A 397 3.23 -11.24 14.45
N TRP A 398 3.28 -11.42 13.12
CA TRP A 398 2.16 -11.18 12.22
C TRP A 398 0.85 -11.86 12.65
N ARG A 399 0.91 -13.11 13.14
CA ARG A 399 -0.30 -13.88 13.51
C ARG A 399 -1.02 -13.20 14.67
N ARG A 400 -0.28 -12.80 15.70
CA ARG A 400 -0.80 -12.04 16.84
C ARG A 400 -1.36 -10.69 16.37
N ALA A 401 -0.61 -9.96 15.56
CA ALA A 401 -1.05 -8.65 15.04
C ALA A 401 -2.33 -8.77 14.18
N THR A 402 -2.43 -9.79 13.32
CA THR A 402 -3.63 -10.08 12.53
C THR A 402 -4.83 -10.41 13.41
N LEU A 403 -4.67 -11.25 14.43
CA LEU A 403 -5.75 -11.55 15.39
C LEU A 403 -6.18 -10.31 16.19
N GLN A 404 -5.24 -9.43 16.54
CA GLN A 404 -5.55 -8.15 17.19
C GLN A 404 -6.38 -7.24 16.28
N ILE A 405 -6.08 -7.18 14.98
CA ILE A 405 -6.88 -6.42 14.01
C ILE A 405 -8.31 -7.00 13.89
N ILE A 406 -8.45 -8.33 13.91
CA ILE A 406 -9.77 -8.99 13.89
C ILE A 406 -10.56 -8.64 15.15
N GLY A 407 -9.94 -8.72 16.33
CA GLY A 407 -10.56 -8.31 17.59
C GLY A 407 -11.01 -6.85 17.57
N ALA A 408 -10.13 -5.94 17.14
CA ALA A 408 -10.47 -4.51 17.01
C ALA A 408 -11.64 -4.26 16.05
N ALA A 409 -11.74 -5.02 14.95
CA ALA A 409 -12.87 -4.92 14.03
C ALA A 409 -14.18 -5.41 14.68
N GLN A 410 -14.14 -6.46 15.51
CA GLN A 410 -15.28 -6.93 16.29
C GLN A 410 -15.71 -5.89 17.33
N ASP A 411 -14.75 -5.31 18.07
CA ASP A 411 -15.01 -4.28 19.07
C ASP A 411 -15.65 -3.03 18.44
N SER A 412 -15.13 -2.61 17.28
CA SER A 412 -15.71 -1.54 16.45
C SER A 412 -17.15 -1.85 16.06
N LEU A 413 -17.46 -3.09 15.65
CA LEU A 413 -18.83 -3.49 15.33
C LEU A 413 -19.74 -3.64 16.54
N ALA A 414 -19.19 -3.90 17.73
CA ALA A 414 -19.94 -3.98 18.98
C ALA A 414 -20.24 -2.59 19.57
N ALA A 415 -19.41 -1.59 19.27
CA ALA A 415 -19.69 -0.20 19.61
C ALA A 415 -21.04 0.21 18.97
N THR A 416 -21.93 0.75 19.80
CA THR A 416 -23.21 1.31 19.34
C THR A 416 -22.89 2.40 18.31
N GLY A 417 -23.47 2.32 17.12
CA GLY A 417 -23.05 3.12 15.96
C GLY A 417 -22.89 4.60 16.28
N ASN A 418 -21.64 5.02 16.52
CA ASN A 418 -21.26 6.41 16.62
C ASN A 418 -21.35 6.97 15.20
N ARG A 419 -22.53 7.51 14.91
CA ARG A 419 -22.78 8.30 13.72
C ARG A 419 -22.08 9.64 13.85
N VAL A 420 -21.48 10.11 12.77
CA VAL A 420 -20.89 11.46 12.74
C VAL A 420 -22.06 12.43 12.55
N SER A 421 -22.75 12.76 13.64
CA SER A 421 -23.78 13.80 13.63
C SER A 421 -23.18 15.18 13.58
#